data_AF-A0A6I2ZK74-F1
#
_entry.id   AF-A0A6I2ZK74-F1
#
_cell.length_a   1.000
_cell.length_b   1.000
_cell.length_c   1.000
_cell.angle_alpha   90.00
_cell.angle_beta   90.00
_cell.angle_gamma   90.00
#
_symmetry.space_group_name_H-M   'P 1'
#
loop_
_entity.id
_entity.type
_entity.pdbx_description
1 polymer ?
#
loop_
_entity_poly.entity_id
_entity_poly.type
_entity_poly.pdbx_seq_one_letter_code
_entity_poly.pdbx_strand_id
1 'polypeptide(L)' 'LIPGNPVKMSAVSEGPETRVPWVGEHTQEVLHAELGLSEAELTTLREQGVIT' A
#
# COMPACT_ATOMS: atom_id res chain seq x y z
N LEU A 1 -15.60 0.56 15.95
CA LEU A 1 -15.43 -0.89 15.80
C LEU A 1 -15.99 -1.27 14.44
N ILE A 2 -15.14 -1.82 13.59
CA ILE A 2 -15.52 -2.34 12.27
C ILE A 2 -15.62 -3.86 12.44
N PRO A 3 -16.67 -4.53 11.98
CA PRO A 3 -16.73 -5.99 12.04
C PRO A 3 -15.52 -6.59 11.32
N GLY A 4 -14.78 -7.48 12.00
CA GLY A 4 -13.68 -8.24 11.39
C GLY A 4 -14.17 -9.34 10.44
N ASN A 5 -13.25 -10.17 9.96
CA ASN A 5 -13.57 -11.28 9.05
C ASN A 5 -14.65 -12.20 9.66
N PRO A 6 -15.76 -12.49 8.96
CA PRO A 6 -16.84 -13.34 9.48
C PRO A 6 -16.45 -14.82 9.66
N VAL A 7 -15.34 -15.26 9.07
CA VAL A 7 -14.83 -16.63 9.21
C VAL A 7 -13.60 -16.63 10.11
N LYS A 8 -13.58 -17.54 11.10
CA LYS A 8 -12.45 -17.74 12.02
C LYS A 8 -11.74 -19.05 11.73
N MET A 9 -10.42 -19.03 11.69
CA MET A 9 -9.58 -20.21 11.49
C MET A 9 -8.83 -20.51 12.79
N SER A 10 -9.01 -21.70 13.35
CA SER A 10 -8.48 -22.06 14.68
C SER A 10 -6.95 -22.03 14.79
N ALA A 11 -6.25 -22.16 13.67
CA ALA A 11 -4.78 -22.16 13.59
C ALA A 11 -4.18 -20.83 13.10
N VAL A 12 -5.00 -19.80 12.86
CA VAL A 12 -4.54 -18.51 12.35
C VAL A 12 -5.05 -17.40 13.26
N SER A 13 -4.15 -16.67 13.89
CA SER A 13 -4.49 -15.46 14.62
C SER A 13 -5.01 -14.40 13.65
N GLU A 14 -6.09 -13.72 14.03
CA GLU A 14 -6.50 -12.53 13.29
C GLU A 14 -5.43 -11.44 13.41
N GLY A 15 -5.13 -10.81 12.27
CA GLY A 15 -4.16 -9.74 12.18
C GLY A 15 -4.65 -8.47 12.89
N PRO A 16 -3.73 -7.53 13.15
CA PRO A 16 -4.12 -6.24 13.72
C PRO A 16 -5.06 -5.52 12.76
N GLU A 17 -6.09 -4.86 13.32
CA GLU A 17 -6.90 -3.93 12.54
C GLU A 17 -6.02 -2.75 12.10
N THR A 18 -5.80 -2.60 10.80
CA THR A 18 -5.14 -1.43 10.22
C THR A 18 -6.17 -0.53 9.57
N ARG A 19 -5.91 0.78 9.57
CA ARG A 19 -6.75 1.73 8.84
C ARG A 19 -6.66 1.46 7.33
N VAL A 20 -7.71 1.85 6.62
CA VAL A 20 -7.69 1.89 5.16
C VAL A 20 -6.58 2.87 4.70
N PRO A 21 -5.75 2.50 3.70
CA PRO A 21 -4.73 3.40 3.17
C PRO A 21 -5.38 4.60 2.47
N TRP A 22 -4.67 5.73 2.46
CA TRP A 22 -5.05 6.88 1.66
C TRP A 22 -4.72 6.64 0.18
N VAL A 23 -5.36 7.42 -0.70
CA VAL A 23 -4.98 7.47 -2.11
C VAL A 23 -3.52 7.90 -2.21
N GLY A 24 -2.70 7.08 -2.86
CA GLY A 24 -1.28 7.35 -3.08
C GLY A 24 -0.33 6.90 -1.97
N GLU A 25 -0.82 6.43 -0.82
CA GLU A 25 0.00 6.18 0.37
C GLU A 25 1.21 5.26 0.14
N HIS A 26 1.06 4.25 -0.72
CA HIS A 26 2.10 3.27 -0.99
C HIS A 26 2.63 3.32 -2.44
N THR A 27 2.29 4.35 -3.22
CA THR A 27 2.64 4.40 -4.64
C THR A 27 4.15 4.32 -4.84
N GLN A 28 4.94 5.12 -4.13
CA GLN A 28 6.40 5.08 -4.23
C GLN A 28 6.99 3.75 -3.75
N GLU A 29 6.50 3.23 -2.62
CA GLU A 29 6.97 1.97 -2.05
C GLU A 29 6.80 0.82 -3.05
N VAL A 30 5.61 0.67 -3.62
CA VAL A 30 5.29 -0.40 -4.58
C VAL A 30 6.06 -0.23 -5.88
N LEU A 31 6.11 0.98 -6.42
CA LEU A 31 6.83 1.24 -7.68
C LEU A 31 8.34 0.98 -7.54
N HIS A 32 8.93 1.33 -6.39
CA HIS A 32 10.33 1.02 -6.11
C HIS A 32 10.54 -0.48 -5.86
N ALA A 33 9.77 -1.09 -4.95
CA ALA A 33 10.00 -2.46 -4.51
C ALA A 33 9.67 -3.50 -5.59
N GLU A 34 8.57 -3.31 -6.33
CA GLU A 34 8.05 -4.30 -7.27
C GLU A 34 8.53 -4.06 -8.70
N LEU A 35 8.73 -2.78 -9.09
CA LEU A 35 9.14 -2.42 -10.46
C LEU A 35 10.59 -1.93 -10.55
N GLY A 36 11.27 -1.74 -9.42
CA GLY A 36 12.69 -1.34 -9.39
C GLY A 36 12.92 0.10 -9.84
N LEU A 37 11.90 0.96 -9.82
CA LEU A 37 12.04 2.37 -10.20
C LEU A 37 12.95 3.10 -9.22
N SER A 38 13.91 3.84 -9.76
CA SER A 38 14.79 4.71 -8.97
C SER A 38 14.07 5.96 -8.47
N GLU A 39 14.61 6.60 -7.44
CA GLU A 39 14.11 7.88 -6.93
C GLU A 39 14.07 8.99 -8.00
N ALA A 40 14.99 8.95 -8.97
CA ALA A 40 15.03 9.91 -10.07
C ALA A 40 13.85 9.72 -11.05
N GLU A 41 13.52 8.46 -11.38
CA GLU A 41 12.37 8.13 -12.22
C GLU A 41 11.05 8.45 -11.51
N LEU A 42 10.95 8.14 -10.22
CA LEU A 42 9.77 8.49 -9.40
C LEU A 42 9.56 10.01 -9.31
N THR A 43 10.64 10.78 -9.18
CA THR A 43 10.58 12.26 -9.21
C THR A 43 10.04 12.75 -10.55
N THR A 44 10.56 12.21 -11.66
CA THR A 44 10.09 12.55 -13.01
C THR A 44 8.58 12.27 -13.18
N LEU A 45 8.09 11.12 -12.69
CA LEU A 45 6.68 10.76 -12.77
C LEU A 45 5.78 11.71 -11.96
N ARG A 46 6.25 12.19 -10.80
CA ARG A 46 5.53 13.19 -9.99
C ARG A 46 5.50 14.55 -10.67
N GLU A 47 6.63 14.99 -11.23
CA GLU A 47 6.71 16.25 -11.98
C GLU A 47 5.79 16.25 -13.21
N GLN A 48 5.61 15.09 -13.84
CA GLN A 48 4.66 14.89 -14.94
C GLN A 48 3.20 14.74 -14.48
N GLY A 49 2.92 14.66 -13.17
CA GLY A 49 1.59 14.47 -12.61
C GLY A 49 0.98 13.09 -12.87
N VAL A 50 1.80 12.10 -13.23
CA VAL A 50 1.36 10.71 -13.49
C VAL A 50 1.05 9.98 -12.18
N ILE A 51 1.79 10.28 -11.13
CA ILE A 51 1.62 9.73 -9.79
C ILE A 51 1.57 10.85 -8.76
N THR A 52 0.94 10.57 -7.63
CA THR A 52 0.83 11.46 -6.47
C THR A 52 1.65 10.91 -5.32
#